data_AF-D5RNL2-F1
#
_entry.id   AF-D5RNL2-F1
#
_cell.length_a   1.000
_cell.length_b   1.000
_cell.length_c   1.000
_cell.angle_alpha   90.00
_cell.angle_beta   90.00
_cell.angle_gamma   90.00
#
_symmetry.space_group_name_H-M   'P 1'
#
loop_
_entity.id
_entity.type
_entity.pdbx_description
1 polymer ?
#
loop_
_entity_poly.entity_id
_entity_poly.type
_entity_poly.pdbx_seq_one_letter_code
_entity_poly.pdbx_strand_id
1 'polypeptide(L)'
;MTKRMLIDASHAEETRVVVLDGNRLEEFDIETENKRPLKGNIYLAKVVRVEPSLQAAFVEYGGNRHGFLAFGEIHPDYYQIPVADRERLLALQAEESQDEEEDEVSEADADAMVAAIERMADADEAGDAPDGAAPRSQAMASGESRSASPEALLAAEAA
;
A
#
# COMPACT_ATOMS: atom_id res chain seq x y z
N MET A 1 -16.54 21.20 1.63
CA MET A 1 -16.03 22.23 2.57
C MET A 1 -14.56 22.42 2.32
N THR A 2 -14.00 23.59 2.66
CA THR A 2 -12.59 23.90 2.41
C THR A 2 -11.76 23.53 3.63
N LYS A 3 -10.81 22.61 3.46
CA LYS A 3 -9.79 22.35 4.47
C LYS A 3 -8.72 23.43 4.44
N ARG A 4 -8.31 23.93 5.61
CA ARG A 4 -7.34 25.00 5.78
C ARG A 4 -6.29 24.59 6.80
N MET A 5 -5.02 24.85 6.50
CA MET A 5 -3.91 24.67 7.43
C MET A 5 -3.45 26.05 7.93
N LEU A 6 -3.43 26.25 9.24
CA LEU A 6 -2.97 27.47 9.90
C LEU A 6 -1.67 27.18 10.65
N ILE A 7 -0.67 28.04 10.49
CA ILE A 7 0.64 27.91 11.11
C ILE A 7 0.90 29.17 11.93
N ASP A 8 1.10 29.02 13.24
CA ASP A 8 1.52 30.10 14.13
C ASP A 8 2.97 29.86 14.58
N ALA A 9 3.85 30.77 14.17
CA ALA A 9 5.27 30.78 14.52
C ALA A 9 5.65 32.09 15.26
N SER A 10 4.67 32.74 15.92
CA SER A 10 4.89 34.02 16.60
C SER A 10 5.79 33.89 17.84
N HIS A 11 5.81 32.71 18.48
CA HIS A 11 6.66 32.40 19.62
C HIS A 11 7.83 31.55 19.12
N ALA A 12 9.06 31.95 19.41
CA ALA A 12 10.24 31.20 18.96
C ALA A 12 10.36 29.82 19.64
N GLU A 13 9.80 29.67 20.84
CA GLU A 13 9.89 28.47 21.65
C GLU A 13 9.01 27.32 21.11
N GLU A 14 7.95 27.64 20.37
CA GLU A 14 6.98 26.67 19.88
C GLU A 14 6.33 27.10 18.55
N THR A 15 6.17 26.14 17.64
CA THR A 15 5.39 26.30 16.41
C THR A 15 4.12 25.49 16.52
N ARG A 16 2.98 26.10 16.20
CA ARG A 16 1.66 25.45 16.29
C ARG A 16 1.05 25.32 14.90
N VAL A 17 0.63 24.11 14.54
CA VAL A 17 -0.01 23.81 13.26
C VAL A 17 -1.41 23.30 13.52
N VAL A 18 -2.39 23.87 12.80
CA VAL A 18 -3.81 23.50 12.94
C VAL A 18 -4.38 23.17 11.57
N VAL A 19 -5.04 22.02 11.43
CA VAL A 19 -5.84 21.67 10.25
C VAL A 19 -7.32 21.83 10.60
N LEU A 20 -8.01 22.66 9.83
CA LEU A 20 -9.43 22.96 9.98
C LEU A 20 -10.20 22.43 8.77
N ASP A 21 -11.36 21.81 9.00
CA ASP A 21 -12.40 21.64 7.96
C ASP A 21 -13.54 22.63 8.22
N GLY A 22 -13.62 23.67 7.41
CA GLY A 22 -14.51 24.81 7.67
C GLY A 22 -14.15 25.49 9.00
N ASN A 23 -14.99 25.34 10.02
CA ASN A 23 -14.79 25.89 11.37
C ASN A 23 -14.55 24.81 12.44
N ARG A 24 -14.39 23.55 12.03
CA ARG A 24 -14.10 22.41 12.90
C ARG A 24 -12.61 22.14 12.88
N LEU A 25 -12.02 22.00 14.07
CA LEU A 25 -10.63 21.58 14.22
C LEU A 25 -10.55 20.06 14.03
N GLU A 26 -9.72 19.62 13.09
CA GLU A 26 -9.45 18.20 12.83
C GLU A 26 -8.15 17.76 13.51
N GLU A 27 -7.07 18.50 13.29
CA GLU A 27 -5.73 18.16 13.79
C GLU A 27 -5.04 19.38 14.39
N PHE A 28 -4.27 19.16 15.44
CA PHE A 28 -3.51 20.17 16.14
C PHE A 28 -2.18 19.58 16.59
N ASP A 29 -1.09 20.18 16.14
CA ASP A 29 0.26 19.78 16.50
C ASP A 29 1.06 20.97 17.07
N ILE A 30 1.93 20.69 18.04
CA ILE A 30 2.84 21.67 18.65
C ILE A 30 4.25 21.10 18.58
N GLU A 31 5.13 21.81 17.87
CA GLU A 31 6.54 21.52 17.84
C GLU A 31 7.30 22.48 18.77
N THR A 32 7.98 21.95 19.78
CA THR A 32 8.83 22.73 20.70
C THR A 32 10.30 22.69 20.25
N GLU A 33 11.01 23.82 20.36
CA GLU A 33 12.40 23.93 19.92
C GLU A 33 13.37 22.94 20.62
N ASN A 34 13.10 22.63 21.89
CA ASN A 34 14.02 21.86 22.74
C ASN A 34 14.12 20.36 22.42
N LYS A 35 13.25 19.81 21.57
CA LYS A 35 13.27 18.37 21.27
C LYS A 35 12.82 18.08 19.83
N ARG A 36 13.63 18.51 18.87
CA ARG A 36 13.43 18.12 17.47
C ARG A 36 13.64 16.61 17.30
N PRO A 37 12.64 15.85 16.82
CA PRO A 37 12.82 14.44 16.54
C PRO A 37 13.88 14.28 15.44
N LEU A 38 14.83 13.36 15.65
CA LEU A 38 15.83 13.00 14.64
C LEU A 38 15.37 11.84 13.76
N LYS A 39 14.26 11.18 14.13
CA LYS A 39 13.70 10.03 13.41
C LYS A 39 13.07 10.51 12.09
N GLY A 40 13.42 9.85 11.00
CA GLY A 40 12.92 10.19 9.65
C GLY A 40 13.75 11.24 8.92
N ASN A 41 14.74 11.83 9.59
CA ASN A 41 15.63 12.80 8.94
C ASN A 41 16.58 12.12 7.96
N ILE A 42 16.85 12.81 6.85
CA ILE A 42 17.76 12.35 5.80
C ILE A 42 19.02 13.21 5.85
N TYR A 43 20.17 12.56 5.90
CA TYR A 43 21.48 13.22 5.99
C TYR A 43 22.40 12.77 4.86
N LEU A 44 23.20 13.70 4.33
CA LEU A 44 24.42 13.34 3.62
C LEU A 44 25.49 13.01 4.67
N ALA A 45 25.86 11.74 4.76
CA ALA A 45 26.79 11.22 5.77
C ALA A 45 28.07 10.67 5.15
N LYS A 46 29.11 10.55 5.98
CA LYS A 46 30.39 9.94 5.59
C LYS A 46 30.62 8.63 6.35
N VAL A 47 31.04 7.58 5.66
CA VAL A 47 31.46 6.33 6.31
C VAL A 47 32.79 6.56 7.04
N VAL A 48 32.81 6.30 8.35
CA VAL A 48 33.99 6.46 9.21
C VAL A 48 34.80 5.17 9.24
N ARG A 49 34.11 4.03 9.40
CA ARG A 49 34.73 2.71 9.43
C ARG A 49 33.71 1.64 9.05
N VAL A 50 34.22 0.52 8.54
CA VAL A 50 33.46 -0.70 8.24
C VAL A 50 33.84 -1.76 9.27
N GLU A 51 32.85 -2.41 9.86
CA GLU A 51 33.02 -3.47 10.87
C GLU A 51 32.48 -4.80 10.30
N PRO A 52 33.34 -5.64 9.70
CA PRO A 52 32.91 -6.89 9.06
C PRO A 52 32.25 -7.85 10.04
N SER A 53 32.72 -7.88 11.29
CA SER A 53 32.18 -8.74 12.34
C SER A 53 30.71 -8.44 12.67
N LEU A 54 30.31 -7.17 12.54
CA LEU A 54 28.92 -6.74 12.76
C LEU A 54 28.12 -6.71 11.45
N GLN A 55 28.76 -6.97 10.31
CA GLN A 55 28.20 -6.74 8.98
C GLN A 55 27.55 -5.34 8.90
N ALA A 56 28.30 -4.32 9.30
CA ALA A 56 27.78 -2.96 9.42
C ALA A 56 28.88 -1.91 9.17
N ALA A 57 28.45 -0.68 8.92
CA ALA A 57 29.30 0.49 8.81
C ALA A 57 28.90 1.54 9.86
N PHE A 58 29.88 2.26 10.39
CA PHE A 58 29.63 3.43 11.23
C PHE A 58 29.72 4.70 10.38
N VAL A 59 28.69 5.54 10.45
CA VAL A 59 28.55 6.76 9.65
C VAL A 59 28.56 8.01 10.52
N GLU A 60 29.22 9.06 10.02
CA GLU A 60 29.17 10.40 10.61
C GLU A 60 28.16 11.24 9.84
N TYR A 61 27.08 11.62 10.52
CA TYR A 61 25.97 12.41 9.97
C TYR A 61 25.80 13.77 10.67
N GLY A 62 26.79 14.19 11.47
CA GLY A 62 26.76 15.46 12.23
C GLY A 62 26.13 15.38 13.63
N GLY A 63 25.76 14.19 14.10
CA GLY A 63 25.30 13.96 15.48
C GLY A 63 26.44 13.78 16.49
N ASN A 64 26.11 13.79 17.79
CA ASN A 64 27.06 13.59 18.89
C ASN A 64 27.70 12.18 18.91
N ARG A 65 27.09 11.20 18.22
CA ARG A 65 27.57 9.82 18.11
C ARG A 65 27.46 9.37 16.65
N HIS A 66 28.35 8.48 16.24
CA HIS A 66 28.24 7.84 14.93
C HIS A 66 26.95 7.05 14.82
N GLY A 67 26.35 7.11 13.64
CA GLY A 67 25.22 6.28 13.25
C GLY A 67 25.71 4.86 12.98
N PHE A 68 24.83 3.90 13.21
CA PHE A 68 25.03 2.50 12.85
C PHE A 68 24.21 2.24 11.58
N LEU A 69 24.85 1.69 10.56
CA LEU A 69 24.22 1.34 9.30
C LEU A 69 24.49 -0.14 9.02
N ALA A 70 23.47 -0.98 9.12
CA ALA A 70 23.60 -2.41 8.85
C ALA A 70 23.80 -2.67 7.35
N PHE A 71 24.51 -3.73 6.97
CA PHE A 71 24.80 -4.03 5.57
C PHE A 71 23.52 -4.25 4.74
N GLY A 72 22.51 -4.93 5.30
CA GLY A 72 21.23 -5.17 4.63
C GLY A 72 20.38 -3.91 4.40
N GLU A 73 20.70 -2.79 5.05
CA GLU A 73 20.01 -1.51 4.88
C GLU A 73 20.69 -0.61 3.83
N ILE A 74 21.77 -1.08 3.20
CA ILE A 74 22.51 -0.33 2.18
C ILE A 74 21.90 -0.62 0.82
N HIS A 75 21.42 0.42 0.13
CA HIS A 75 20.90 0.28 -1.23
C HIS A 75 21.99 -0.24 -2.18
N PRO A 76 21.66 -1.17 -3.11
CA PRO A 76 22.62 -1.76 -4.04
C PRO A 76 23.43 -0.74 -4.82
N ASP A 77 22.90 0.46 -5.09
CA ASP A 77 23.61 1.57 -5.77
C ASP A 77 24.87 2.05 -5.07
N TYR A 78 25.00 1.80 -3.77
CA TYR A 78 26.21 2.15 -3.02
C TYR A 78 27.28 1.07 -3.05
N TYR A 79 26.99 -0.13 -3.59
CA TYR A 79 27.97 -1.20 -3.68
C TYR A 79 29.06 -0.86 -4.71
N GLN A 80 30.30 -1.23 -4.41
CA GLN A 80 31.40 -1.10 -5.37
C GLN A 80 31.49 -2.38 -6.21
N ILE A 81 30.50 -2.58 -7.07
CA ILE A 81 30.41 -3.72 -7.99
C ILE A 81 30.40 -3.24 -9.46
N PRO A 82 30.81 -4.10 -10.41
CA PRO A 82 30.65 -3.82 -11.84
C PRO A 82 29.19 -3.48 -12.18
N VAL A 83 29.00 -2.57 -13.14
CA VAL A 83 27.67 -2.05 -13.51
C VAL A 83 26.71 -3.18 -13.92
N ALA A 84 27.20 -4.16 -14.68
CA ALA A 84 26.40 -5.31 -15.10
C ALA A 84 25.85 -6.15 -13.92
N ASP A 85 26.62 -6.27 -12.85
CA ASP A 85 26.18 -7.02 -11.65
C ASP A 85 25.18 -6.19 -10.83
N ARG A 86 25.33 -4.86 -10.80
CA ARG A 86 24.37 -3.95 -10.17
C ARG A 86 23.02 -3.97 -10.88
N GLU A 87 23.03 -3.89 -12.19
CA GLU A 87 21.80 -3.92 -13.01
C GLU A 87 21.02 -5.22 -12.80
N ARG A 88 21.72 -6.36 -12.72
CA ARG A 88 21.07 -7.64 -12.37
C ARG A 88 20.42 -7.61 -10.99
N LEU A 89 21.13 -7.09 -9.97
CA LEU A 89 20.58 -7.05 -8.61
C LEU A 89 19.33 -6.17 -8.53
N LEU A 90 19.34 -5.02 -9.20
CA LEU A 90 18.17 -4.14 -9.26
C LEU A 90 16.99 -4.78 -10.01
N ALA A 91 17.27 -5.47 -11.12
CA ALA A 91 16.24 -6.17 -11.88
C ALA A 91 15.58 -7.28 -11.06
N LEU A 92 16.38 -8.12 -10.38
CA LEU A 92 15.86 -9.18 -9.53
C LEU A 92 15.01 -8.63 -8.38
N GLN A 93 15.45 -7.54 -7.74
CA GLN A 93 14.69 -6.93 -6.65
C GLN A 93 13.37 -6.33 -7.13
N ALA A 94 13.33 -5.80 -8.36
CA ALA A 94 12.11 -5.29 -8.98
C ALA A 94 11.15 -6.42 -9.38
N GLU A 95 11.66 -7.57 -9.84
CA GLU A 95 10.85 -8.76 -10.12
C GLU A 95 10.25 -9.32 -8.82
N GLU A 96 11.05 -9.51 -7.76
CA GLU A 96 10.57 -10.00 -6.47
C GLU A 96 9.47 -9.11 -5.86
N SER A 97 9.63 -7.79 -5.94
CA SER A 97 8.62 -6.86 -5.43
C SER A 97 7.35 -6.84 -6.26
N GLN A 98 7.44 -7.05 -7.58
CA GLN A 98 6.24 -7.21 -8.43
C GLN A 98 5.50 -8.50 -8.09
N ASP A 99 6.21 -9.61 -7.91
CA ASP A 99 5.61 -10.89 -7.53
C ASP A 99 4.91 -10.80 -6.16
N GLU A 100 5.55 -10.15 -5.17
CA GLU A 100 4.95 -9.90 -3.85
C GLU A 100 3.67 -9.03 -3.93
N GLU A 101 3.71 -7.96 -4.73
CA GLU A 101 2.53 -7.10 -4.95
C GLU A 101 1.40 -7.86 -5.66
N GLU A 102 1.70 -8.72 -6.65
CA GLU A 102 0.72 -9.54 -7.34
C GLU A 102 0.07 -10.58 -6.41
N ASP A 103 0.87 -11.23 -5.55
CA ASP A 103 0.39 -12.20 -4.56
C ASP A 103 -0.52 -11.52 -3.52
N GLU A 104 -0.13 -10.36 -2.96
CA GLU A 104 -0.96 -9.60 -2.00
C GLU A 104 -2.31 -9.19 -2.60
N VAL A 105 -2.34 -8.76 -3.87
CA VAL A 105 -3.59 -8.41 -4.56
C VAL A 105 -4.46 -9.66 -4.75
N SER A 106 -3.85 -10.80 -5.09
CA SER A 106 -4.57 -12.06 -5.26
C SER A 106 -5.19 -12.58 -3.95
N GLU A 107 -4.48 -12.43 -2.82
CA GLU A 107 -4.98 -12.79 -1.49
C GLU A 107 -6.13 -11.88 -1.07
N ALA A 108 -6.04 -10.57 -1.33
CA ALA A 108 -7.13 -9.63 -1.06
C ALA A 108 -8.40 -9.93 -1.88
N ASP A 109 -8.25 -10.32 -3.15
CA ASP A 109 -9.35 -10.76 -4.01
C ASP A 109 -9.98 -12.08 -3.52
N ALA A 110 -9.16 -13.02 -3.04
CA ALA A 110 -9.62 -14.27 -2.45
C ALA A 110 -10.42 -14.02 -1.15
N ASP A 111 -9.91 -13.18 -0.26
CA ASP A 111 -10.59 -12.78 0.98
C ASP A 111 -11.92 -12.06 0.70
N ALA A 112 -11.94 -11.16 -0.30
CA ALA A 112 -13.16 -10.48 -0.72
C ALA A 112 -14.22 -11.48 -1.24
N MET A 113 -13.78 -12.52 -1.95
CA MET A 113 -14.67 -13.58 -2.46
C MET A 113 -15.20 -14.47 -1.33
N VAL A 114 -14.38 -14.85 -0.36
CA VAL A 114 -14.82 -15.59 0.84
C VAL A 114 -15.85 -14.79 1.63
N ALA A 115 -15.59 -13.50 1.89
CA ALA A 115 -16.52 -12.61 2.58
C ALA A 115 -17.83 -12.36 1.80
N ALA A 116 -17.82 -12.48 0.48
CA ALA A 116 -19.04 -12.43 -0.33
C ALA A 116 -19.87 -13.72 -0.18
N ILE A 117 -19.22 -14.89 -0.15
CA ILE A 117 -19.87 -16.19 0.04
C ILE A 117 -20.51 -16.27 1.43
N GLU A 118 -19.81 -15.85 2.49
CA GLU A 118 -20.34 -15.83 3.86
C GLU A 118 -21.59 -14.95 3.99
N ARG A 119 -21.56 -13.73 3.42
CA ARG A 119 -22.73 -12.83 3.39
C ARG A 119 -23.93 -13.41 2.65
N MET A 120 -23.70 -14.22 1.61
CA MET A 120 -24.77 -14.91 0.90
C MET A 120 -25.35 -16.05 1.74
N ALA A 121 -24.51 -16.77 2.49
CA ALA A 121 -24.96 -17.85 3.39
C ALA A 121 -25.80 -17.32 4.58
N ASP A 122 -25.41 -16.19 5.17
CA ASP A 122 -26.17 -15.54 6.27
C ASP A 122 -27.53 -14.99 5.80
N ALA A 123 -27.65 -14.62 4.52
CA ALA A 123 -28.89 -14.09 3.96
C ALA A 123 -29.98 -15.16 3.75
N ASP A 124 -29.61 -16.44 3.65
CA ASP A 124 -30.54 -17.57 3.51
C ASP A 124 -31.11 -18.06 4.85
N GLU A 125 -30.56 -17.64 6.00
CA GLU A 125 -31.03 -18.08 7.34
C GLU A 125 -32.16 -17.19 7.94
N ALA A 126 -32.54 -16.10 7.26
CA ALA A 126 -33.58 -15.17 7.72
C ALA A 126 -34.96 -15.36 7.04
N GLY A 127 -35.39 -16.61 6.81
CA GLY A 127 -36.68 -16.94 6.20
C GLY A 127 -37.52 -17.96 6.97
N ASP A 128 -38.35 -17.50 7.93
CA ASP A 128 -39.46 -18.25 8.54
C ASP A 128 -40.77 -17.42 8.38
N ALA A 129 -41.68 -17.78 7.45
CA ALA A 129 -42.97 -18.52 7.62
C ALA A 129 -44.18 -17.60 7.23
N PRO A 130 -45.40 -18.08 6.86
CA PRO A 130 -46.01 -19.36 7.21
C PRO A 130 -46.83 -20.12 6.12
N ASP A 131 -47.33 -21.26 6.60
CA ASP A 131 -48.21 -22.34 6.11
C ASP A 131 -49.45 -22.00 5.24
N GLY A 132 -49.84 -22.94 4.37
CA GLY A 132 -51.26 -23.21 4.05
C GLY A 132 -51.79 -23.03 2.61
N ALA A 133 -52.09 -24.17 1.97
CA ALA A 133 -53.15 -24.42 0.94
C ALA A 133 -52.84 -24.26 -0.57
N ALA A 134 -52.85 -25.39 -1.27
CA ALA A 134 -53.08 -25.55 -2.73
C ALA A 134 -54.60 -25.73 -3.02
N PRO A 135 -55.12 -25.86 -4.28
CA PRO A 135 -54.45 -25.95 -5.59
C PRO A 135 -55.18 -25.24 -6.79
N ARG A 136 -54.64 -25.48 -8.02
CA ARG A 136 -55.22 -25.42 -9.42
C ARG A 136 -54.59 -24.34 -10.32
N SER A 137 -54.30 -24.52 -11.61
CA SER A 137 -54.19 -25.65 -12.56
C SER A 137 -53.76 -25.09 -13.94
N GLN A 138 -52.93 -25.83 -14.69
CA GLN A 138 -52.74 -25.80 -16.17
C GLN A 138 -52.10 -24.54 -16.80
N ALA A 139 -51.30 -24.57 -17.87
CA ALA A 139 -50.69 -25.61 -18.70
C ALA A 139 -49.77 -24.92 -19.75
N MET A 140 -49.03 -25.75 -20.50
CA MET A 140 -48.36 -25.48 -21.80
C MET A 140 -46.93 -24.90 -21.69
N ALA A 141 -45.89 -25.70 -21.97
CA ALA A 141 -45.34 -26.02 -23.31
C ALA A 141 -44.66 -24.78 -23.93
N SER A 142 -43.49 -24.79 -24.56
CA SER A 142 -42.52 -25.79 -25.01
C SER A 142 -41.54 -25.00 -25.92
N GLY A 143 -40.29 -25.46 -26.08
CA GLY A 143 -39.44 -25.15 -27.24
C GLY A 143 -38.54 -23.92 -27.07
N GLU A 144 -37.23 -24.11 -26.94
CA GLU A 144 -36.24 -24.23 -28.04
C GLU A 144 -35.63 -22.86 -28.39
N SER A 145 -34.40 -22.58 -27.95
CA SER A 145 -33.10 -22.98 -28.52
C SER A 145 -32.64 -22.09 -29.68
N ARG A 146 -31.36 -21.67 -29.62
CA ARG A 146 -30.37 -21.33 -30.68
C ARG A 146 -29.40 -20.28 -30.13
N SER A 147 -28.20 -20.63 -29.69
CA SER A 147 -26.99 -20.97 -30.46
C SER A 147 -26.54 -19.88 -31.44
N ALA A 148 -25.40 -19.25 -31.17
CA ALA A 148 -24.22 -19.17 -32.07
C ALA A 148 -23.24 -18.06 -31.64
N SER A 149 -22.05 -18.44 -31.23
CA SER A 149 -20.78 -17.76 -31.58
C SER A 149 -20.25 -18.43 -32.87
N PRO A 150 -19.33 -17.86 -33.71
CA PRO A 150 -18.00 -17.37 -33.30
C PRO A 150 -17.30 -16.25 -34.15
N GLU A 151 -16.21 -15.70 -33.57
CA GLU A 151 -14.91 -15.25 -34.13
C GLU A 151 -14.72 -14.19 -35.26
N ALA A 152 -13.52 -13.56 -35.18
CA ALA A 152 -12.76 -12.67 -36.09
C ALA A 152 -12.97 -11.14 -35.87
N LEU A 153 -11.97 -10.24 -35.81
CA LEU A 153 -10.68 -10.10 -36.51
C LEU A 153 -9.85 -8.98 -35.80
N LEU A 154 -8.67 -9.26 -35.22
CA LEU A 154 -7.31 -8.86 -35.62
C LEU A 154 -7.08 -7.64 -36.57
N ALA A 155 -6.24 -6.71 -36.07
CA ALA A 155 -5.18 -5.91 -36.73
C ALA A 155 -5.50 -4.65 -37.58
N ALA A 156 -4.94 -3.51 -37.13
CA ALA A 156 -4.31 -2.37 -37.85
C ALA A 156 -4.30 -1.15 -36.87
N GLU A 157 -3.32 -0.25 -36.79
CA GLU A 157 -2.36 0.25 -37.77
C GLU A 157 -1.24 1.05 -37.05
N ALA A 158 -0.08 1.12 -37.70
CA ALA A 158 1.05 1.96 -37.35
C ALA A 158 0.86 3.40 -37.86
N ALA A 159 1.40 4.38 -37.14
CA ALA A 159 1.94 5.64 -37.66
C ALA A 159 2.86 6.28 -36.61
#